data_AF-A0A653CDJ8-F1
#
_entry.id   AF-A0A653CDJ8-F1
#
_cell.length_a   1.000
_cell.length_b   1.000
_cell.length_c   1.000
_cell.angle_alpha   90.00
_cell.angle_beta   90.00
_cell.angle_gamma   90.00
#
_symmetry.space_group_name_H-M   'P 1'
#
loop_
_entity.id
_entity.type
_entity.pdbx_description
1 polymer ?
#
loop_
_entity_poly.entity_id
_entity_poly.type
_entity_poly.pdbx_seq_one_letter_code
_entity_poly.pdbx_strand_id
1 'polypeptide(L)'
;MQCCQSDEAREQKRINAEIEKQLRRDKRDARRELKLLLLGTGESGKSTFIKQMRIIHGAGYSDEDKRGFIKLVYQNIFMAMQSMIKAMDLLKIQYGDPASKEKADLIKSIDYETVTTFESPYVEAIKDLWGDSGIQECYDRRREYQMVDVGGQRSERRKWIHCFENVTSIIFLVALSEYDQILFESENENRMEESKALFKTIITYPWFQHSSVILFLNKKDLLEEKIMYSHLVDYFPEYEGPQRDAIAAREFILRMFVDLNPDSEKIIYSHFTCATETAIYLDSLELLYYFNGDFFSLPQPEEEEIHGKANFNAFTYCH
;
A
#
# COMPACT_ATOMS: atom_id res chain seq x y z
N MET A 1 8.35 -54.30 -41.45
CA MET A 1 9.24 -54.23 -40.29
C MET A 1 8.56 -53.39 -39.22
N GLN A 2 8.03 -54.04 -38.20
CA GLN A 2 7.25 -53.42 -37.13
C GLN A 2 8.21 -53.12 -35.98
N CYS A 3 8.54 -51.85 -35.79
CA CYS A 3 9.48 -51.41 -34.76
C CYS A 3 8.83 -51.57 -33.38
N CYS A 4 9.19 -52.64 -32.67
CA CYS A 4 8.87 -52.83 -31.25
C CYS A 4 9.58 -51.76 -30.43
N GLN A 5 8.90 -50.65 -30.15
CA GLN A 5 9.34 -49.75 -29.08
C GLN A 5 9.27 -50.52 -27.76
N SER A 6 10.34 -50.46 -26.97
CA SER A 6 10.35 -51.03 -25.61
C SER A 6 9.21 -50.42 -24.81
N ASP A 7 8.66 -51.18 -23.85
CA ASP A 7 7.56 -50.71 -23.00
C ASP A 7 7.95 -49.42 -22.25
N GLU A 8 9.25 -49.27 -21.91
CA GLU A 8 9.82 -48.03 -21.37
C GLU A 8 9.70 -46.82 -22.31
N ALA A 9 9.94 -47.00 -23.61
CA ALA A 9 9.82 -45.92 -24.60
C ALA A 9 8.35 -45.52 -24.84
N ARG A 10 7.41 -46.45 -24.69
CA ARG A 10 5.97 -46.16 -24.71
C ARG A 10 5.54 -45.39 -23.46
N GLU A 11 6.03 -45.78 -22.29
CA GLU A 11 5.72 -45.10 -21.04
C GLU A 11 6.33 -43.69 -21.00
N GLN A 12 7.57 -43.51 -21.45
CA GLN A 12 8.17 -42.17 -21.60
C GLN A 12 7.40 -41.27 -22.57
N LYS A 13 6.89 -41.81 -23.68
CA LYS A 13 6.00 -41.06 -24.58
C LYS A 13 4.69 -40.66 -23.90
N ARG A 14 4.12 -41.54 -23.09
CA ARG A 14 2.89 -41.27 -22.34
C ARG A 14 3.11 -40.18 -21.29
N ILE A 15 4.20 -40.27 -20.53
CA ILE A 15 4.60 -39.25 -19.53
C ILE A 15 4.86 -37.91 -20.22
N ASN A 16 5.63 -37.88 -21.32
CA ASN A 16 5.88 -36.64 -22.05
C ASN A 16 4.60 -36.01 -22.62
N ALA A 17 3.67 -36.83 -23.12
CA ALA A 17 2.38 -36.34 -23.62
C ALA A 17 1.51 -35.74 -22.49
N GLU A 18 1.53 -36.32 -21.29
CA GLU A 18 0.80 -35.76 -20.14
C GLU A 18 1.48 -34.48 -19.63
N ILE A 19 2.81 -34.41 -19.60
CA ILE A 19 3.56 -33.19 -19.27
C ILE A 19 3.23 -32.07 -20.27
N GLU A 20 3.25 -32.34 -21.58
CA GLU A 20 2.89 -31.33 -22.59
C GLU A 20 1.45 -30.86 -22.45
N LYS A 21 0.53 -31.77 -22.12
CA LYS A 21 -0.88 -31.44 -21.89
C LYS A 21 -1.05 -30.58 -20.64
N GLN A 22 -0.32 -30.87 -19.57
CA GLN A 22 -0.29 -30.06 -18.36
C GLN A 22 0.28 -28.67 -18.65
N LEU A 23 1.43 -28.59 -19.32
CA LEU A 23 2.03 -27.31 -19.74
C LEU A 23 1.10 -26.48 -20.63
N ARG A 24 0.33 -27.10 -21.53
CA ARG A 24 -0.67 -26.39 -22.36
C ARG A 24 -1.83 -25.86 -21.53
N ARG A 25 -2.30 -26.59 -20.52
CA ARG A 25 -3.32 -26.11 -19.57
C ARG A 25 -2.78 -24.98 -18.73
N ASP A 26 -1.62 -25.16 -18.11
CA ASP A 26 -0.96 -24.15 -17.28
C ASP A 26 -0.69 -22.87 -18.09
N LYS A 27 -0.24 -22.98 -19.35
CA LYS A 27 -0.06 -21.84 -20.25
C LYS A 27 -1.36 -21.15 -20.65
N ARG A 28 -2.47 -21.89 -20.75
CA ARG A 28 -3.80 -21.30 -21.03
C ARG A 28 -4.34 -20.59 -19.80
N ASP A 29 -4.15 -21.16 -18.62
CA ASP A 29 -4.64 -20.61 -17.37
C ASP A 29 -3.79 -19.40 -16.95
N ALA A 30 -2.47 -19.45 -17.12
CA ALA A 30 -1.56 -18.30 -16.94
C ALA A 30 -1.83 -17.15 -17.93
N ARG A 31 -2.38 -17.43 -19.12
CA ARG A 31 -2.81 -16.40 -20.09
C ARG A 31 -4.11 -15.69 -19.67
N ARG A 32 -4.90 -16.30 -18.79
CA ARG A 32 -6.13 -15.72 -18.23
C ARG A 32 -5.90 -15.05 -16.87
N GLU A 33 -4.68 -15.15 -16.35
CA GLU A 33 -4.30 -14.52 -15.11
C GLU A 33 -4.03 -13.03 -15.36
N LEU A 34 -4.85 -12.16 -14.76
CA LEU A 34 -4.64 -10.72 -14.78
C LEU A 34 -3.52 -10.39 -13.81
N LYS A 35 -2.41 -9.82 -14.29
CA LYS A 35 -1.31 -9.38 -13.41
C LYS A 35 -1.52 -7.94 -12.99
N LEU A 36 -1.75 -7.74 -11.69
CA LEU A 36 -1.90 -6.43 -11.08
C LEU A 36 -0.60 -6.03 -10.38
N LEU A 37 -0.10 -4.83 -10.71
CA LEU A 37 1.09 -4.27 -10.10
C LEU A 37 0.70 -3.12 -9.17
N LEU A 38 1.00 -3.27 -7.88
CA LEU A 38 0.69 -2.28 -6.86
C LEU A 38 1.90 -1.38 -6.59
N LEU A 39 1.77 -0.09 -6.85
CA LEU A 39 2.84 0.91 -6.75
C LEU A 39 2.42 2.13 -5.92
N GLY A 40 3.38 2.92 -5.47
CA GLY A 40 3.16 4.14 -4.70
C GLY A 40 4.31 4.42 -3.72
N THR A 41 4.42 5.67 -3.26
CA THR A 41 5.41 6.08 -2.24
C THR A 41 5.20 5.36 -0.91
N GLY A 42 6.16 5.46 0.02
CA GLY A 42 6.02 4.91 1.36
C GLY A 42 4.74 5.41 2.04
N GLU A 43 4.15 4.56 2.89
CA GLU A 43 2.92 4.86 3.66
C GLU A 43 1.67 5.25 2.85
N SER A 44 1.69 5.21 1.51
CA SER A 44 0.53 5.49 0.65
C SER A 44 -0.67 4.55 0.87
N GLY A 45 -0.48 3.45 1.60
CA GLY A 45 -1.52 2.49 1.97
C GLY A 45 -1.49 1.18 1.19
N LYS A 46 -0.41 0.87 0.47
CA LYS A 46 -0.24 -0.36 -0.31
C LYS A 46 -0.51 -1.63 0.52
N SER A 47 0.12 -1.77 1.68
CA SER A 47 -0.08 -2.91 2.58
C SER A 47 -1.54 -3.00 3.06
N THR A 48 -2.19 -1.86 3.30
CA THR A 48 -3.60 -1.83 3.72
C THR A 48 -4.53 -2.24 2.59
N PHE A 49 -4.26 -1.80 1.36
CA PHE A 49 -4.97 -2.26 0.16
C PHE A 49 -4.91 -3.78 0.02
N ILE A 50 -3.71 -4.37 0.12
CA ILE A 50 -3.53 -5.84 0.05
C ILE A 50 -4.30 -6.53 1.17
N LYS A 51 -4.28 -5.96 2.39
CA LYS A 51 -5.03 -6.52 3.51
C LYS A 51 -6.54 -6.54 3.26
N GLN A 52 -7.09 -5.44 2.74
CA GLN A 52 -8.50 -5.37 2.35
C GLN A 52 -8.82 -6.37 1.24
N MET A 53 -7.97 -6.49 0.22
CA MET A 53 -8.15 -7.47 -0.86
C MET A 53 -8.24 -8.91 -0.34
N ARG A 54 -7.41 -9.28 0.63
CA ARG A 54 -7.43 -10.61 1.24
C ARG A 54 -8.71 -10.85 2.08
N ILE A 55 -9.25 -9.80 2.70
CA ILE A 55 -10.52 -9.88 3.45
C ILE A 55 -11.71 -10.06 2.50
N ILE A 56 -11.75 -9.29 1.42
CA ILE A 56 -12.92 -9.21 0.52
C ILE A 56 -12.98 -10.41 -0.44
N HIS A 57 -11.85 -10.77 -1.05
CA HIS A 57 -11.82 -11.78 -2.12
C HIS A 57 -11.06 -13.04 -1.75
N GLY A 58 -10.31 -13.03 -0.65
CA GLY A 58 -9.46 -14.14 -0.22
C GLY A 58 -10.12 -15.04 0.81
N ALA A 59 -9.35 -15.95 1.37
CA ALA A 59 -9.78 -16.78 2.49
C ALA A 59 -9.92 -15.98 3.82
N GLY A 60 -9.84 -14.65 3.77
CA GLY A 60 -9.72 -13.80 4.94
C GLY A 60 -8.42 -14.07 5.71
N TYR A 61 -8.45 -13.72 6.99
CA TYR A 61 -7.37 -13.96 7.94
C TYR A 61 -7.77 -15.05 8.92
N SER A 62 -7.05 -16.18 8.87
CA SER A 62 -7.19 -17.22 9.89
C SER A 62 -6.70 -16.71 11.26
N ASP A 63 -7.05 -17.40 12.33
CA ASP A 63 -6.53 -17.05 13.66
C ASP A 63 -5.02 -17.27 13.80
N GLU A 64 -4.41 -18.08 12.93
CA GLU A 64 -2.96 -18.21 12.82
C GLU A 64 -2.34 -16.97 12.14
N ASP A 65 -2.96 -16.47 11.06
CA ASP A 65 -2.52 -15.21 10.43
C ASP A 65 -2.63 -14.03 11.41
N LYS A 66 -3.76 -13.93 12.13
CA LYS A 66 -3.97 -12.89 13.15
C LYS A 66 -2.88 -12.95 14.23
N ARG A 67 -2.51 -14.15 14.69
CA ARG A 67 -1.41 -14.35 15.62
C ARG A 67 -0.07 -13.88 15.06
N GLY A 68 0.17 -14.06 13.76
CA GLY A 68 1.34 -13.49 13.07
C GLY A 68 1.37 -11.96 13.09
N PHE A 69 0.22 -11.28 13.02
CA PHE A 69 0.14 -9.81 13.08
C PHE A 69 0.34 -9.24 14.48
N ILE A 70 0.08 -10.00 15.55
CA ILE A 70 0.25 -9.52 16.94
C ILE A 70 1.66 -8.97 17.15
N LYS A 71 2.68 -9.69 16.68
CA LYS A 71 4.08 -9.26 16.76
C LYS A 71 4.25 -7.89 16.09
N LEU A 72 3.82 -7.76 14.83
CA LEU A 72 3.94 -6.53 14.04
C LEU A 72 3.23 -5.34 14.71
N VAL A 73 2.07 -5.56 15.35
CA VAL A 73 1.37 -4.50 16.09
C VAL A 73 2.23 -3.98 17.24
N TYR A 74 2.87 -4.88 18.00
CA TYR A 74 3.76 -4.46 19.09
C TYR A 74 4.96 -3.68 18.57
N GLN A 75 5.61 -4.18 17.52
CA GLN A 75 6.74 -3.50 16.88
C GLN A 75 6.36 -2.08 16.44
N ASN A 76 5.18 -1.93 15.83
CA ASN A 76 4.67 -0.63 15.40
C ASN A 76 4.43 0.32 16.58
N ILE A 77 3.89 -0.16 17.71
CA ILE A 77 3.67 0.67 18.90
C ILE A 77 5.01 1.16 19.46
N PHE A 78 6.01 0.27 19.60
CA PHE A 78 7.34 0.66 20.10
C PHE A 78 8.03 1.63 19.14
N MET A 79 8.04 1.34 17.85
CA MET A 79 8.63 2.19 16.82
C MET A 79 7.99 3.58 16.82
N ALA A 80 6.65 3.64 16.89
CA ALA A 80 5.89 4.89 17.00
C ALA A 80 6.29 5.70 18.23
N MET A 81 6.30 5.09 19.41
CA MET A 81 6.64 5.79 20.65
C MET A 81 8.11 6.25 20.65
N GLN A 82 9.04 5.41 20.20
CA GLN A 82 10.45 5.79 20.07
C GLN A 82 10.68 6.94 19.09
N SER A 83 9.93 6.98 17.99
CA SER A 83 9.96 8.10 17.05
C SER A 83 9.49 9.40 17.70
N MET A 84 8.39 9.36 18.46
CA MET A 84 7.90 10.55 19.20
C MET A 84 8.90 11.02 20.27
N ILE A 85 9.52 10.11 21.01
CA ILE A 85 10.56 10.43 22.00
C ILE A 85 11.75 11.12 21.33
N LYS A 86 12.22 10.60 20.17
CA LYS A 86 13.30 11.24 19.40
C LYS A 86 12.88 12.62 18.88
N ALA A 87 11.63 12.79 18.49
CA ALA A 87 11.11 14.06 18.02
C ALA A 87 10.99 15.11 19.13
N MET A 88 10.68 14.71 20.36
CA MET A 88 10.72 15.61 21.51
C MET A 88 12.12 16.19 21.72
N ASP A 89 13.16 15.35 21.62
CA ASP A 89 14.56 15.79 21.70
C ASP A 89 14.89 16.81 20.59
N LEU A 90 14.44 16.55 19.36
CA LEU A 90 14.65 17.41 18.19
C LEU A 90 13.94 18.77 18.31
N LEU A 91 12.65 18.74 18.66
CA LEU A 91 11.80 19.92 18.81
C LEU A 91 12.00 20.64 20.15
N LYS A 92 12.87 20.10 21.02
CA LYS A 92 13.17 20.59 22.37
C LYS A 92 11.91 20.73 23.26
N ILE A 93 10.97 19.82 23.10
CA ILE A 93 9.74 19.75 23.91
C ILE A 93 10.08 19.05 25.22
N GLN A 94 9.64 19.64 26.35
CA GLN A 94 9.85 19.04 27.67
C GLN A 94 8.69 18.10 28.02
N TYR A 95 8.99 17.04 28.76
CA TYR A 95 7.96 16.18 29.35
C TYR A 95 7.10 16.97 30.34
N GLY A 96 5.81 16.65 30.39
CA GLY A 96 4.89 17.22 31.38
C GLY A 96 5.17 16.72 32.80
N ASP A 97 5.53 15.44 32.93
CA ASP A 97 5.95 14.81 34.18
C ASP A 97 7.46 14.44 34.12
N PRO A 98 8.29 14.88 35.09
CA PRO A 98 9.68 14.44 35.21
C PRO A 98 9.86 12.91 35.23
N ALA A 99 8.90 12.16 35.78
CA ALA A 99 8.93 10.70 35.80
C ALA A 99 8.74 10.05 34.41
N SER A 100 8.16 10.77 33.45
CA SER A 100 8.03 10.32 32.06
C SER A 100 9.40 10.14 31.40
N LYS A 101 10.42 10.87 31.84
CA LYS A 101 11.78 10.76 31.27
C LYS A 101 12.39 9.38 31.49
N GLU A 102 12.26 8.82 32.69
CA GLU A 102 12.76 7.47 32.99
C GLU A 102 12.04 6.39 32.15
N LYS A 103 10.73 6.57 31.94
CA LYS A 103 9.92 5.69 31.08
C LYS A 103 10.33 5.83 29.61
N ALA A 104 10.63 7.04 29.15
CA ALA A 104 11.12 7.28 27.79
C ALA A 104 12.47 6.59 27.56
N ASP A 105 13.40 6.69 28.52
CA ASP A 105 14.71 6.02 28.44
C ASP A 105 14.56 4.49 28.41
N LEU A 106 13.63 3.93 29.20
CA LEU A 106 13.28 2.51 29.15
C LEU A 106 12.81 2.11 27.73
N ILE A 107 11.85 2.83 27.16
CA ILE A 107 11.31 2.53 25.83
C ILE A 107 12.36 2.72 24.73
N LYS A 108 13.22 3.74 24.83
CA LYS A 108 14.30 4.04 23.87
C LYS A 108 15.38 2.95 23.82
N SER A 109 15.58 2.21 24.89
CA SER A 109 16.58 1.14 24.99
C SER A 109 16.19 -0.18 24.30
N ILE A 110 14.92 -0.32 23.93
CA ILE A 110 14.37 -1.56 23.38
C ILE A 110 14.65 -1.65 21.88
N ASP A 111 15.14 -2.78 21.42
CA ASP A 111 15.14 -3.10 19.99
C ASP A 111 13.75 -3.62 19.57
N TYR A 112 12.96 -2.74 18.94
CA TYR A 112 11.60 -3.06 18.53
C TYR A 112 11.55 -4.21 17.51
N GLU A 113 12.60 -4.48 16.72
CA GLU A 113 12.58 -5.56 15.71
C GLU A 113 12.52 -6.96 16.35
N THR A 114 12.96 -7.07 17.60
CA THR A 114 13.01 -8.33 18.35
C THR A 114 11.82 -8.56 19.27
N VAL A 115 10.94 -7.56 19.44
CA VAL A 115 9.79 -7.63 20.35
C VAL A 115 8.81 -8.72 19.93
N THR A 116 8.42 -9.57 20.88
CA THR A 116 7.42 -10.64 20.70
C THR A 116 6.27 -10.56 21.70
N THR A 117 6.45 -9.89 22.84
CA THR A 117 5.44 -9.73 23.89
C THR A 117 5.22 -8.26 24.23
N PHE A 118 4.05 -7.95 24.80
CA PHE A 118 3.67 -6.60 25.21
C PHE A 118 3.10 -6.62 26.63
N GLU A 119 4.00 -6.62 27.61
CA GLU A 119 3.68 -6.81 29.03
C GLU A 119 4.28 -5.68 29.89
N SER A 120 3.91 -5.63 31.18
CA SER A 120 4.56 -4.74 32.15
C SER A 120 6.06 -5.07 32.23
N PRO A 121 6.97 -4.10 32.31
CA PRO A 121 6.72 -2.66 32.56
C PRO A 121 6.40 -1.81 31.32
N TYR A 122 6.47 -2.36 30.11
CA TYR A 122 6.41 -1.57 28.87
C TYR A 122 5.03 -1.00 28.56
N VAL A 123 3.97 -1.76 28.84
CA VAL A 123 2.58 -1.30 28.65
C VAL A 123 2.28 -0.07 29.50
N GLU A 124 2.70 -0.11 30.77
CA GLU A 124 2.52 0.99 31.72
C GLU A 124 3.35 2.20 31.30
N ALA A 125 4.62 1.98 30.91
CA ALA A 125 5.47 3.03 30.40
C ALA A 125 4.89 3.74 29.17
N ILE A 126 4.42 2.98 28.16
CA ILE A 126 3.83 3.55 26.94
C ILE A 126 2.51 4.26 27.24
N LYS A 127 1.68 3.71 28.13
CA LYS A 127 0.41 4.32 28.53
C LYS A 127 0.63 5.66 29.23
N ASP A 128 1.59 5.71 30.15
CA ASP A 128 1.91 6.92 30.89
C ASP A 128 2.58 7.97 29.98
N LEU A 129 3.48 7.55 29.09
CA LEU A 129 4.06 8.42 28.08
C LEU A 129 2.99 8.99 27.14
N TRP A 130 2.03 8.18 26.69
CA TRP A 130 0.94 8.69 25.85
C TRP A 130 0.07 9.70 26.60
N GLY A 131 -0.08 9.57 27.91
CA GLY A 131 -0.79 10.54 28.75
C GLY A 131 0.00 11.83 29.07
N ASP A 132 1.29 11.88 28.75
CA ASP A 132 2.15 13.03 29.03
C ASP A 132 1.83 14.22 28.11
N SER A 133 1.72 15.42 28.68
CA SER A 133 1.36 16.61 27.90
C SER A 133 2.42 17.00 26.87
N GLY A 134 3.71 16.74 27.14
CA GLY A 134 4.79 17.00 26.19
C GLY A 134 4.77 16.02 25.01
N ILE A 135 4.43 14.75 25.25
CA ILE A 135 4.23 13.77 24.17
C ILE A 135 3.01 14.12 23.33
N GLN A 136 1.90 14.55 23.95
CA GLN A 136 0.72 15.01 23.21
C GLN A 136 1.01 16.27 22.37
N GLU A 137 1.74 17.25 22.93
CA GLU A 137 2.20 18.42 22.16
C GLU A 137 3.09 18.01 20.98
N CYS A 138 4.01 17.07 21.20
CA CYS A 138 4.83 16.51 20.14
C CYS A 138 3.96 15.89 19.05
N TYR A 139 2.98 15.05 19.42
CA TYR A 139 2.05 14.42 18.48
C TYR A 139 1.20 15.43 17.68
N ASP A 140 0.80 16.55 18.30
CA ASP A 140 0.11 17.63 17.57
C ASP A 140 1.02 18.27 16.52
N ARG A 141 2.32 18.33 16.80
CA ARG A 141 3.39 18.80 15.91
C ARG A 141 3.98 17.71 15.01
N ARG A 142 3.32 16.55 14.85
CA ARG A 142 3.74 15.43 13.97
C ARG A 142 3.91 15.76 12.48
N ARG A 143 3.66 17.01 12.07
CA ARG A 143 3.96 17.53 10.73
C ARG A 143 5.43 17.95 10.61
N GLU A 144 6.06 18.31 11.73
CA GLU A 144 7.44 18.80 11.81
C GLU A 144 8.47 17.66 11.87
N TYR A 145 8.03 16.40 12.05
CA TYR A 145 8.88 15.22 12.09
C TYR A 145 8.12 13.99 11.57
N GLN A 146 8.83 13.00 11.04
CA GLN A 146 8.20 11.77 10.54
C GLN A 146 8.19 10.64 11.57
N MET A 147 7.07 9.93 11.66
CA MET A 147 7.00 8.58 12.22
C MET A 147 7.25 7.59 11.09
N VAL A 148 8.42 6.94 11.09
CA VAL A 148 8.85 6.04 10.01
C VAL A 148 8.01 4.77 10.00
N ASP A 149 7.39 4.42 8.87
CA ASP A 149 6.98 3.06 8.53
C ASP A 149 8.00 2.44 7.55
N VAL A 150 8.57 1.30 7.93
CA VAL A 150 9.68 0.62 7.23
C VAL A 150 9.30 0.04 5.86
N GLY A 151 8.02 0.01 5.49
CA GLY A 151 7.51 -0.69 4.30
C GLY A 151 7.59 0.03 2.93
N GLY A 152 8.33 1.13 2.77
CA GLY A 152 8.25 1.91 1.52
C GLY A 152 9.43 2.82 1.13
N GLN A 153 10.63 2.53 1.60
CA GLN A 153 11.84 3.33 1.32
C GLN A 153 12.30 3.26 -0.15
N ARG A 154 13.03 4.30 -0.62
CA ARG A 154 13.56 4.42 -1.99
C ARG A 154 14.51 3.26 -2.37
N SER A 155 15.15 2.62 -1.39
CA SER A 155 16.10 1.51 -1.54
C SER A 155 15.51 0.29 -2.26
N GLU A 156 14.21 0.02 -2.10
CA GLU A 156 13.56 -1.15 -2.70
C GLU A 156 13.20 -0.96 -4.19
N ARG A 157 13.21 0.29 -4.70
CA ARG A 157 12.81 0.62 -6.09
C ARG A 157 13.70 -0.02 -7.15
N ARG A 158 14.97 -0.30 -6.82
CA ARG A 158 15.94 -0.92 -7.75
C ARG A 158 15.63 -2.40 -8.03
N LYS A 159 14.81 -3.05 -7.20
CA LYS A 159 14.42 -4.45 -7.36
C LYS A 159 13.24 -4.64 -8.33
N TRP A 160 12.58 -3.54 -8.74
CA TRP A 160 11.30 -3.61 -9.45
C TRP A 160 11.37 -4.07 -10.91
N ILE A 161 12.55 -3.91 -11.54
CA ILE A 161 12.76 -4.16 -12.97
C ILE A 161 12.44 -5.62 -13.37
N HIS A 162 12.56 -6.57 -12.43
CA HIS A 162 12.32 -7.99 -12.70
C HIS A 162 10.82 -8.41 -12.66
N CYS A 163 9.92 -7.52 -12.24
CA CYS A 163 8.48 -7.81 -12.11
C CYS A 163 7.61 -7.23 -13.25
N PHE A 164 8.21 -6.59 -14.25
CA PHE A 164 7.50 -5.74 -15.22
C PHE A 164 7.08 -6.41 -16.54
N GLU A 165 7.22 -7.73 -16.67
CA GLU A 165 6.75 -8.43 -17.88
C GLU A 165 5.28 -8.88 -17.76
N ASN A 166 4.48 -8.44 -18.73
CA ASN A 166 3.06 -8.81 -18.91
C ASN A 166 2.13 -8.35 -17.77
N VAL A 167 2.36 -7.16 -17.21
CA VAL A 167 1.44 -6.53 -16.25
C VAL A 167 0.19 -6.05 -17.00
N THR A 168 -0.98 -6.55 -16.59
CA THR A 168 -2.27 -6.17 -17.19
C THR A 168 -2.69 -4.78 -16.76
N SER A 169 -2.57 -4.49 -15.46
CA SER A 169 -2.97 -3.19 -14.91
C SER A 169 -2.09 -2.75 -13.75
N ILE A 170 -1.92 -1.43 -13.63
CA ILE A 170 -1.16 -0.79 -12.57
C ILE A 170 -2.14 -0.12 -11.64
N ILE A 171 -1.98 -0.36 -10.34
CA ILE A 171 -2.68 0.33 -9.28
C ILE A 171 -1.65 1.20 -8.57
N PHE A 172 -1.78 2.52 -8.71
CA PHE A 172 -0.89 3.48 -8.08
C PHE A 172 -1.59 4.18 -6.90
N LEU A 173 -0.97 4.13 -5.73
CA LEU A 173 -1.51 4.74 -4.51
C LEU A 173 -0.79 6.05 -4.19
N VAL A 174 -1.61 7.07 -3.94
CA VAL A 174 -1.22 8.40 -3.46
C VAL A 174 -1.90 8.64 -2.13
N ALA A 175 -1.15 9.06 -1.11
CA ALA A 175 -1.76 9.53 0.14
C ALA A 175 -2.05 11.03 0.04
N LEU A 176 -3.33 11.39 0.08
CA LEU A 176 -3.79 12.77 0.02
C LEU A 176 -3.26 13.63 1.17
N SER A 177 -3.08 13.04 2.34
CA SER A 177 -2.62 13.75 3.55
C SER A 177 -1.11 14.06 3.59
N GLU A 178 -0.35 13.74 2.54
CA GLU A 178 1.09 13.96 2.46
C GLU A 178 1.49 15.30 1.80
N TYR A 179 0.52 16.15 1.43
CA TYR A 179 0.76 17.39 0.67
C TYR A 179 1.66 18.41 1.40
N ASP A 180 1.71 18.37 2.73
CA ASP A 180 2.47 19.27 3.59
C ASP A 180 3.67 18.58 4.27
N GLN A 181 3.98 17.33 3.89
CA GLN A 181 5.01 16.52 4.53
C GLN A 181 6.32 16.56 3.74
N ILE A 182 7.43 16.54 4.45
CA ILE A 182 8.80 16.50 3.91
C ILE A 182 9.33 15.07 3.95
N LEU A 183 10.18 14.65 3.00
CA LEU A 183 10.83 13.34 2.98
C LEU A 183 11.84 13.15 4.12
N PHE A 184 11.92 11.92 4.64
CA PHE A 184 12.96 11.55 5.60
C PHE A 184 14.37 11.61 5.00
N GLU A 185 14.51 11.15 3.76
CA GLU A 185 15.82 11.04 3.09
C GLU A 185 16.36 12.40 2.61
N SER A 186 15.51 13.43 2.58
CA SER A 186 15.83 14.76 2.04
C SER A 186 14.91 15.82 2.68
N GLU A 187 15.46 16.63 3.59
CA GLU A 187 14.74 17.68 4.35
C GLU A 187 14.14 18.80 3.48
N ASN A 188 14.45 18.84 2.18
CA ASN A 188 13.99 19.88 1.26
C ASN A 188 13.01 19.35 0.20
N GLU A 189 12.61 18.08 0.26
CA GLU A 189 11.71 17.47 -0.72
C GLU A 189 10.33 17.19 -0.11
N ASN A 190 9.28 17.73 -0.74
CA ASN A 190 7.91 17.43 -0.39
C ASN A 190 7.53 15.98 -0.81
N ARG A 191 6.84 15.23 0.06
CA ARG A 191 6.44 13.84 -0.20
C ARG A 191 5.48 13.69 -1.37
N MET A 192 4.56 14.62 -1.54
CA MET A 192 3.61 14.59 -2.65
C MET A 192 4.30 14.89 -3.98
N GLU A 193 5.30 15.78 -4.00
CA GLU A 193 6.16 15.97 -5.17
C GLU A 193 6.97 14.72 -5.52
N GLU A 194 7.46 13.98 -4.52
CA GLU A 194 8.08 12.69 -4.78
C GLU A 194 7.10 11.70 -5.42
N SER A 195 5.88 11.63 -4.88
CA SER A 195 4.84 10.75 -5.40
C SER A 195 4.48 11.09 -6.85
N LYS A 196 4.39 12.38 -7.19
CA LYS A 196 4.24 12.87 -8.57
C LYS A 196 5.41 12.44 -9.45
N ALA A 197 6.65 12.64 -9.01
CA ALA A 197 7.83 12.27 -9.79
C ALA A 197 7.88 10.74 -10.06
N LEU A 198 7.51 9.93 -9.07
CA LEU A 198 7.39 8.49 -9.22
C LEU A 198 6.28 8.12 -10.21
N PHE A 199 5.09 8.68 -10.05
CA PHE A 199 3.96 8.43 -10.95
C PHE A 199 4.31 8.79 -12.41
N LYS A 200 4.92 9.96 -12.63
CA LYS A 200 5.41 10.41 -13.94
C LYS A 200 6.36 9.39 -14.56
N THR A 201 7.28 8.84 -13.77
CA THR A 201 8.23 7.82 -14.23
C THR A 201 7.52 6.53 -14.64
N ILE A 202 6.49 6.12 -13.88
CA ILE A 202 5.73 4.89 -14.15
C ILE A 202 4.85 5.06 -15.39
N ILE A 203 4.11 6.15 -15.52
CA ILE A 203 3.20 6.35 -16.66
C ILE A 203 3.94 6.55 -17.99
N THR A 204 5.17 7.07 -17.95
CA THR A 204 6.04 7.22 -19.13
C THR A 204 6.83 5.96 -19.47
N TYR A 205 6.79 4.94 -18.61
CA TYR A 205 7.61 3.75 -18.78
C TYR A 205 7.11 2.93 -19.99
N PRO A 206 7.96 2.65 -21.01
CA PRO A 206 7.52 1.99 -22.24
C PRO A 206 6.86 0.61 -22.02
N TRP A 207 7.31 -0.10 -20.99
CA TRP A 207 6.79 -1.44 -20.62
C TRP A 207 5.31 -1.42 -20.22
N PHE A 208 4.79 -0.25 -19.85
CA PHE A 208 3.42 -0.09 -19.37
C PHE A 208 2.51 0.58 -20.39
N GLN A 209 2.94 0.82 -21.63
CA GLN A 209 2.13 1.50 -22.65
C GLN A 209 0.74 0.86 -22.81
N HIS A 210 0.67 -0.47 -22.81
CA HIS A 210 -0.59 -1.22 -22.95
C HIS A 210 -1.26 -1.60 -21.63
N SER A 211 -0.63 -1.30 -20.49
CA SER A 211 -1.21 -1.56 -19.18
C SER A 211 -2.20 -0.46 -18.81
N SER A 212 -3.38 -0.84 -18.31
CA SER A 212 -4.32 0.13 -17.74
C SER A 212 -3.75 0.73 -16.45
N VAL A 213 -4.14 1.96 -16.11
CA VAL A 213 -3.66 2.66 -14.90
C VAL A 213 -4.84 3.09 -14.05
N ILE A 214 -4.80 2.68 -12.78
CA ILE A 214 -5.74 3.06 -11.75
C ILE A 214 -5.01 3.86 -10.69
N LEU A 215 -5.53 5.03 -10.37
CA LEU A 215 -4.99 5.95 -9.39
C LEU A 215 -5.90 5.97 -8.15
N PHE A 216 -5.37 5.50 -7.02
CA PHE A 216 -6.04 5.63 -5.74
C PHE A 216 -5.50 6.82 -4.95
N LEU A 217 -6.37 7.78 -4.69
CA LEU A 217 -6.12 8.92 -3.82
C LEU A 217 -6.64 8.57 -2.43
N ASN A 218 -5.77 7.93 -1.65
CA ASN A 218 -6.05 7.34 -0.35
C ASN A 218 -5.91 8.36 0.79
N LYS A 219 -6.41 7.99 1.97
CA LYS A 219 -6.42 8.82 3.19
C LYS A 219 -7.24 10.11 3.01
N LYS A 220 -8.38 10.03 2.30
CA LYS A 220 -9.28 11.18 2.07
C LYS A 220 -9.82 11.75 3.39
N ASP A 221 -10.06 10.88 4.37
CA ASP A 221 -10.46 11.19 5.75
C ASP A 221 -9.44 12.10 6.43
N LEU A 222 -8.15 11.74 6.34
CA LEU A 222 -7.09 12.56 6.91
C LEU A 222 -6.95 13.90 6.18
N LEU A 223 -7.19 13.96 4.87
CA LEU A 223 -7.21 15.23 4.14
C LEU A 223 -8.32 16.16 4.65
N GLU A 224 -9.53 15.63 4.84
CA GLU A 224 -10.69 16.39 5.33
C GLU A 224 -10.42 17.04 6.69
N GLU A 225 -9.72 16.35 7.58
CA GLU A 225 -9.28 16.93 8.84
C GLU A 225 -8.17 17.98 8.63
N LYS A 226 -7.10 17.61 7.91
CA LYS A 226 -5.86 18.39 7.82
C LYS A 226 -6.01 19.70 7.04
N ILE A 227 -6.90 19.78 6.05
CA ILE A 227 -7.14 20.99 5.23
C ILE A 227 -7.73 22.16 6.03
N MET A 228 -8.30 21.89 7.21
CA MET A 228 -8.93 22.92 8.04
C MET A 228 -7.91 23.89 8.66
N TYR A 229 -6.67 23.43 8.87
CA TYR A 229 -5.64 24.18 9.60
C TYR A 229 -4.27 24.23 8.89
N SER A 230 -4.12 23.56 7.74
CA SER A 230 -2.95 23.68 6.88
C SER A 230 -3.43 23.87 5.45
N HIS A 231 -2.94 24.94 4.82
CA HIS A 231 -3.50 25.42 3.57
C HIS A 231 -2.68 24.92 2.39
N LEU A 232 -3.36 24.32 1.41
CA LEU A 232 -2.69 23.70 0.26
C LEU A 232 -1.83 24.69 -0.53
N VAL A 233 -2.26 25.96 -0.62
CA VAL A 233 -1.56 27.05 -1.31
C VAL A 233 -0.17 27.34 -0.74
N ASP A 234 0.07 27.03 0.55
CA ASP A 234 1.37 27.26 1.19
C ASP A 234 2.45 26.27 0.67
N TYR A 235 2.02 25.13 0.13
CA TYR A 235 2.88 24.06 -0.37
C TYR A 235 2.82 23.94 -1.91
N PHE A 236 1.67 24.25 -2.49
CA PHE A 236 1.41 24.26 -3.94
C PHE A 236 0.85 25.64 -4.34
N PRO A 237 1.70 26.64 -4.61
CA PRO A 237 1.28 28.01 -4.92
C PRO A 237 0.36 28.13 -6.14
N GLU A 238 0.34 27.13 -7.02
CA GLU A 238 -0.54 27.02 -8.18
C GLU A 238 -1.99 26.62 -7.84
N TYR A 239 -2.29 26.35 -6.57
CA TYR A 239 -3.65 26.08 -6.11
C TYR A 239 -4.47 27.39 -6.01
N GLU A 240 -5.42 27.55 -6.93
CA GLU A 240 -6.32 28.72 -6.98
C GLU A 240 -7.69 28.47 -6.29
N GLY A 241 -7.90 27.28 -5.72
CA GLY A 241 -9.17 26.91 -5.09
C GLY A 241 -9.37 27.51 -3.69
N PRO A 242 -10.56 27.36 -3.10
CA PRO A 242 -10.85 27.84 -1.75
C PRO A 242 -10.01 27.13 -0.68
N GLN A 243 -9.68 27.84 0.39
CA GLN A 243 -9.09 27.25 1.59
C GLN A 243 -10.14 26.47 2.39
N ARG A 244 -9.69 25.46 3.16
CA ARG A 244 -10.55 24.63 4.03
C ARG A 244 -11.65 23.87 3.28
N ASP A 245 -11.43 23.58 2.01
CA ASP A 245 -12.33 22.80 1.17
C ASP A 245 -11.62 21.51 0.74
N ALA A 246 -12.02 20.39 1.34
CA ALA A 246 -11.45 19.08 1.05
C ALA A 246 -11.77 18.60 -0.38
N ILE A 247 -12.92 19.00 -0.94
CA ILE A 247 -13.33 18.60 -2.28
C ILE A 247 -12.47 19.35 -3.30
N ALA A 248 -12.37 20.67 -3.18
CA ALA A 248 -11.51 21.45 -4.07
C ALA A 248 -10.03 21.01 -3.97
N ALA A 249 -9.54 20.71 -2.77
CA ALA A 249 -8.18 20.22 -2.55
C ALA A 249 -7.93 18.86 -3.22
N ARG A 250 -8.82 17.86 -3.02
CA ARG A 250 -8.61 16.52 -3.59
C ARG A 250 -8.74 16.50 -5.12
N GLU A 251 -9.62 17.33 -5.69
CA GLU A 251 -9.76 17.47 -7.15
C GLU A 251 -8.52 18.12 -7.76
N PHE A 252 -7.96 19.13 -7.09
CA PHE A 252 -6.69 19.72 -7.51
C PHE A 252 -5.54 18.71 -7.46
N ILE A 253 -5.42 17.94 -6.37
CA ILE A 253 -4.40 16.89 -6.27
C ILE A 253 -4.61 15.83 -7.35
N LEU A 254 -5.84 15.38 -7.60
CA LEU A 254 -6.13 14.47 -8.72
C LEU A 254 -5.61 15.04 -10.05
N ARG A 255 -5.91 16.31 -10.34
CA ARG A 255 -5.46 16.98 -11.56
C ARG A 255 -3.93 17.03 -11.66
N MET A 256 -3.23 17.31 -10.56
CA MET A 256 -1.75 17.28 -10.53
C MET A 256 -1.15 15.94 -10.98
N PHE A 257 -1.85 14.82 -10.76
CA PHE A 257 -1.39 13.50 -11.20
C PHE A 257 -1.84 13.19 -12.63
N VAL A 258 -3.10 13.48 -12.97
CA VAL A 258 -3.64 13.22 -14.32
C VAL A 258 -2.89 14.03 -15.38
N ASP A 259 -2.53 15.28 -15.08
CA ASP A 259 -1.79 16.16 -15.99
C ASP A 259 -0.34 15.69 -16.26
N LEU A 260 0.17 14.72 -15.48
CA LEU A 260 1.47 14.09 -15.75
C LEU A 260 1.41 13.07 -16.89
N ASN A 261 0.20 12.70 -17.34
CA ASN A 261 0.01 11.76 -18.43
C ASN A 261 0.33 12.41 -19.78
N PRO A 262 1.39 11.97 -20.49
CA PRO A 262 1.71 12.50 -21.81
C PRO A 262 0.81 11.93 -22.91
N ASP A 263 0.08 10.85 -22.64
CA ASP A 263 -0.70 10.11 -23.63
C ASP A 263 -2.21 10.32 -23.40
N SER A 264 -2.82 11.15 -24.25
CA SER A 264 -4.26 11.45 -24.17
C SER A 264 -5.17 10.27 -24.48
N GLU A 265 -4.67 9.22 -25.15
CA GLU A 265 -5.46 8.01 -25.43
C GLU A 265 -5.46 7.07 -24.22
N LYS A 266 -4.47 7.20 -23.33
CA LYS A 266 -4.37 6.40 -22.12
C LYS A 266 -5.25 6.98 -21.00
N ILE A 267 -6.35 6.31 -20.72
CA ILE A 267 -7.26 6.68 -19.65
C ILE A 267 -6.66 6.28 -18.29
N ILE A 268 -6.63 7.23 -17.35
CA ILE A 268 -6.36 6.98 -15.93
C ILE A 268 -7.68 6.91 -15.18
N TYR A 269 -7.99 5.78 -14.57
CA TYR A 269 -9.16 5.64 -13.71
C TYR A 269 -8.80 6.06 -12.30
N SER A 270 -9.49 7.05 -11.73
CA SER A 270 -9.18 7.57 -10.41
C SER A 270 -10.28 7.32 -9.40
N HIS A 271 -9.92 6.94 -8.18
CA HIS A 271 -10.86 6.88 -7.06
C HIS A 271 -10.27 7.53 -5.81
N PHE A 272 -11.10 8.26 -5.08
CA PHE A 272 -10.78 8.73 -3.73
C PHE A 272 -11.13 7.63 -2.73
N THR A 273 -10.15 7.20 -1.95
CA THR A 273 -10.31 6.06 -1.03
C THR A 273 -10.03 6.47 0.41
N CYS A 274 -10.73 5.79 1.31
CA CYS A 274 -10.33 5.67 2.70
C CYS A 274 -10.02 4.19 2.97
N ALA A 275 -8.93 3.92 3.69
CA ALA A 275 -8.49 2.56 4.01
C ALA A 275 -9.53 1.72 4.78
N THR A 276 -10.53 2.37 5.39
CA THR A 276 -11.63 1.73 6.11
C THR A 276 -12.88 1.49 5.26
N GLU A 277 -12.96 2.05 4.05
CA GLU A 277 -14.12 1.93 3.16
C GLU A 277 -13.94 0.77 2.16
N THR A 278 -14.39 -0.42 2.56
CA THR A 278 -14.25 -1.68 1.80
C THR A 278 -14.95 -1.66 0.43
N ALA A 279 -16.05 -0.90 0.28
CA ALA A 279 -16.87 -0.88 -0.93
C ALA A 279 -16.16 -0.28 -2.16
N ILE A 280 -15.30 0.72 -1.97
CA ILE A 280 -14.66 1.41 -3.10
C ILE A 280 -13.63 0.50 -3.80
N TYR A 281 -13.02 -0.41 -3.03
CA TYR A 281 -12.11 -1.40 -3.59
C TYR A 281 -12.83 -2.42 -4.47
N LEU A 282 -14.07 -2.79 -4.11
CA LEU A 282 -14.91 -3.67 -4.93
C LEU A 282 -15.25 -3.04 -6.28
N ASP A 283 -15.78 -1.81 -6.28
CA ASP A 283 -16.19 -1.11 -7.51
C ASP A 283 -15.02 -0.94 -8.49
N SER A 284 -13.83 -0.62 -7.96
CA SER A 284 -12.62 -0.43 -8.78
C SER A 284 -12.13 -1.73 -9.43
N LEU A 285 -12.35 -2.88 -8.78
CA LEU A 285 -12.01 -4.19 -9.34
C LEU A 285 -13.08 -4.64 -10.32
N GLU A 286 -14.36 -4.40 -10.04
CA GLU A 286 -15.43 -4.65 -11.00
C GLU A 286 -15.19 -3.89 -12.31
N LEU A 287 -14.73 -2.64 -12.24
CA LEU A 287 -14.29 -1.89 -13.43
C LEU A 287 -13.13 -2.57 -14.17
N LEU A 288 -12.10 -3.04 -13.45
CA LEU A 288 -11.00 -3.82 -14.06
C LEU A 288 -11.51 -5.07 -14.76
N TYR A 289 -12.40 -5.83 -14.14
CA TYR A 289 -12.98 -7.04 -14.72
C TYR A 289 -13.86 -6.72 -15.94
N TYR A 290 -14.64 -5.63 -15.87
CA TYR A 290 -15.48 -5.15 -16.95
C TYR A 290 -14.65 -4.74 -18.19
N PHE A 291 -13.58 -3.97 -18.00
CA PHE A 291 -12.75 -3.50 -19.11
C PHE A 291 -11.86 -4.58 -19.73
N ASN A 292 -11.48 -5.61 -18.96
CA ASN A 292 -10.69 -6.72 -19.48
C ASN A 292 -11.54 -7.84 -20.12
N GLY A 293 -12.87 -7.65 -20.22
CA GLY A 293 -13.75 -8.50 -21.03
C GLY A 293 -14.16 -9.83 -20.40
N ASP A 294 -13.84 -10.08 -19.12
CA ASP A 294 -14.22 -11.31 -18.43
C ASP A 294 -15.51 -11.08 -17.61
N PHE A 295 -16.64 -11.30 -18.28
CA PHE A 295 -17.95 -11.44 -17.65
C PHE A 295 -17.97 -12.76 -16.85
N PHE A 296 -17.34 -12.80 -15.68
CA PHE A 296 -17.79 -13.75 -14.66
C PHE A 296 -19.16 -13.25 -14.23
N SER A 297 -20.19 -13.97 -14.65
CA SER A 297 -21.50 -13.89 -14.02
C SER A 297 -21.29 -14.00 -12.51
N LEU A 298 -21.41 -12.88 -11.79
CA LEU A 298 -21.61 -12.90 -10.35
C LEU A 298 -22.74 -13.91 -10.11
N PRO A 299 -22.53 -14.99 -9.33
CA PRO A 299 -23.61 -15.87 -8.99
C PRO A 299 -24.69 -15.02 -8.32
N GLN A 300 -25.92 -15.07 -8.84
CA GLN A 300 -27.04 -14.63 -8.03
C GLN A 300 -27.02 -15.44 -6.73
N PRO A 301 -27.40 -14.86 -5.59
CA PRO A 301 -27.30 -15.52 -4.30
C PRO A 301 -28.33 -16.67 -4.25
N GLU A 302 -27.92 -17.83 -4.76
CA GLU A 302 -28.51 -19.11 -4.41
C GLU A 302 -27.58 -19.74 -3.36
N GLU A 303 -28.18 -20.10 -2.23
CA GLU A 303 -27.55 -20.66 -1.05
C GLU A 303 -26.89 -22.02 -1.37
N GLU A 304 -25.67 -22.06 -1.91
CA GLU A 304 -24.82 -23.26 -1.87
C GLU A 304 -23.34 -22.96 -2.21
N GLU A 305 -22.46 -23.32 -1.27
CA GLU A 305 -20.99 -23.41 -1.31
C GLU A 305 -20.19 -22.46 -2.24
N ILE A 306 -19.71 -21.36 -1.65
CA ILE A 306 -18.68 -20.49 -2.22
C ILE A 306 -17.32 -21.21 -2.23
N HIS A 307 -17.02 -21.92 -3.31
CA HIS A 307 -15.67 -22.31 -3.70
C HIS A 307 -15.34 -21.84 -5.12
N GLY A 308 -15.57 -20.56 -5.40
CA GLY A 308 -14.97 -19.84 -6.52
C GLY A 308 -13.66 -19.18 -6.09
N LYS A 309 -12.52 -19.85 -6.31
CA LYS A 309 -11.20 -19.28 -6.02
C LYS A 309 -10.87 -18.18 -7.04
N ALA A 310 -10.90 -16.91 -6.63
CA ALA A 310 -10.07 -15.91 -7.28
C ALA A 310 -8.60 -16.31 -7.05
N ASN A 311 -7.83 -16.48 -8.12
CA ASN A 311 -6.44 -16.93 -8.02
C ASN A 311 -5.58 -15.74 -7.51
N PHE A 312 -5.22 -15.75 -6.23
CA PHE A 312 -4.43 -14.71 -5.55
C PHE A 312 -2.98 -14.57 -6.03
N ASN A 313 -2.54 -15.40 -6.99
CA ASN A 313 -1.22 -15.30 -7.62
C ASN A 313 -1.09 -14.15 -8.63
N ALA A 314 -2.19 -13.44 -8.91
CA ALA A 314 -2.28 -12.28 -9.79
C ALA A 314 -1.47 -11.04 -9.35
N PHE A 315 -1.12 -10.92 -8.07
CA PHE A 315 -0.33 -9.79 -7.57
C PHE A 315 1.16 -10.13 -7.63
N THR A 316 1.90 -9.47 -8.53
CA THR A 316 3.36 -9.56 -8.54
C THR A 316 3.91 -8.54 -7.56
N TYR A 317 4.53 -9.05 -6.49
CA TYR A 317 5.13 -8.25 -5.42
C TYR A 317 6.47 -7.68 -5.88
N CYS A 318 6.69 -6.40 -5.58
CA CYS A 318 8.03 -5.86 -5.42
C CYS A 318 8.23 -5.62 -3.92
N HIS A 319 8.91 -6.57 -3.26
CA HIS A 319 9.45 -6.34 -1.93
C HIS A 319 10.65 -5.41 -2.02
#